data_AF-A0A0K9NYC4-F1
#
_entry.id   AF-A0A0K9NYC4-F1
#
_cell.length_a   1.000
_cell.length_b   1.000
_cell.length_c   1.000
_cell.angle_alpha   90.00
_cell.angle_beta   90.00
_cell.angle_gamma   90.00
#
_symmetry.space_group_name_H-M   'P 1'
#
loop_
_entity.id
_entity.type
_entity.pdbx_description
1 polymer ?
#
loop_
_entity_poly.entity_id
_entity_poly.type
_entity_poly.pdbx_seq_one_letter_code
_entity_poly.pdbx_strand_id
1 'polypeptide(L)'
;MQNYYRQVVGTHQSAKNLPSSCTSKMNPGLIKNILAPGVADPHGTWDNCKADITHCSSDQLRIMQGFRSEFLKAVEKIEHVSSKGMFINSCYAHCQSGIQETWLAKGSPVVANSSISKAVGDWYMDRDQVRIIDCPYPCDSTCHNDISDIPDQDFLLVNESTNCRLYQQM
;
A
#
# COMPACT_ATOMS: atom_id res chain seq x y z
N MET A 1 -2.13 6.02 16.09
CA MET A 1 -2.25 5.63 14.67
C MET A 1 -3.32 6.45 13.92
N GLN A 2 -4.58 6.52 14.38
CA GLN A 2 -5.62 7.34 13.71
C GLN A 2 -5.26 8.83 13.56
N ASN A 3 -4.66 9.46 14.58
CA ASN A 3 -4.27 10.88 14.51
C ASN A 3 -3.16 11.14 13.48
N TYR A 4 -2.23 10.20 13.34
CA TYR A 4 -1.18 10.25 12.33
C TYR A 4 -1.78 10.14 10.92
N TYR A 5 -2.68 9.18 10.69
CA TYR A 5 -3.37 9.05 9.40
C TYR A 5 -4.29 10.23 9.08
N ARG A 6 -4.98 10.82 10.07
CA ARG A 6 -5.74 12.06 9.88
C ARG A 6 -4.83 13.21 9.44
N GLN A 7 -3.62 13.31 9.99
CA GLN A 7 -2.65 14.32 9.57
C GLN A 7 -2.18 14.07 8.14
N VAL A 8 -1.83 12.84 7.76
CA VAL A 8 -1.43 12.51 6.38
C VAL A 8 -2.57 12.80 5.38
N VAL A 9 -3.79 12.35 5.68
CA VAL A 9 -4.99 12.61 4.86
C VAL A 9 -5.29 14.11 4.75
N GLY A 10 -5.08 14.85 5.84
CA GLY A 10 -5.22 16.31 5.87
C GLY A 10 -4.15 17.02 5.02
N THR A 11 -2.88 16.64 5.19
CA THR A 11 -1.72 17.21 4.48
C THR A 11 -1.81 16.99 2.98
N HIS A 12 -2.13 15.77 2.55
CA HIS A 12 -2.30 15.43 1.14
C HIS A 12 -3.68 15.83 0.59
N GLN A 13 -4.57 16.34 1.45
CA GLN A 13 -5.96 16.66 1.13
C GLN A 13 -6.71 15.49 0.47
N SER A 14 -6.30 14.25 0.75
CA SER A 14 -6.85 13.06 0.11
C SER A 14 -8.37 12.97 0.30
N ALA A 15 -8.87 13.41 1.46
CA ALA A 15 -10.30 13.49 1.74
C ALA A 15 -11.09 14.43 0.80
N LYS A 16 -10.46 15.45 0.20
CA LYS A 16 -11.11 16.36 -0.74
C LYS A 16 -11.32 15.75 -2.13
N ASN A 17 -10.52 14.74 -2.47
CA ASN A 17 -10.61 14.02 -3.74
C ASN A 17 -11.49 12.76 -3.64
N LEU A 18 -11.97 12.45 -2.43
CA LEU A 18 -12.90 11.36 -2.19
C LEU A 18 -14.33 11.91 -2.12
N PRO A 19 -15.33 11.19 -2.65
CA PRO A 19 -16.73 11.60 -2.56
C PRO A 19 -17.13 11.88 -1.10
N SER A 20 -17.88 12.96 -0.86
CA SER A 20 -18.39 13.32 0.46
C SER A 20 -19.24 12.23 1.10
N SER A 21 -19.93 11.42 0.27
CA SER A 21 -20.66 10.22 0.69
C SER A 21 -19.77 9.13 1.28
N CYS A 22 -18.48 9.11 0.92
CA CYS A 22 -17.49 8.15 1.40
C CYS A 22 -16.81 8.65 2.68
N THR A 23 -16.36 9.92 2.70
CA THR A 23 -15.65 10.51 3.85
C THR A 23 -16.54 10.79 5.06
N SER A 24 -17.86 10.87 4.86
CA SER A 24 -18.86 10.94 5.94
C SER A 24 -19.15 9.59 6.60
N LYS A 25 -18.80 8.48 5.95
CA LYS A 25 -19.14 7.11 6.41
C LYS A 25 -17.94 6.28 6.85
N MET A 26 -16.75 6.56 6.33
CA MET A 26 -15.52 5.84 6.68
C MET A 26 -14.36 6.81 6.87
N ASN A 27 -13.59 6.61 7.94
CA ASN A 27 -12.37 7.38 8.17
C ASN A 27 -11.32 6.98 7.11
N PRO A 28 -10.76 7.93 6.32
CA PRO A 28 -9.77 7.62 5.29
C PRO A 28 -8.51 6.91 5.79
N GLY A 29 -8.24 6.92 7.11
CA GLY A 29 -7.18 6.13 7.74
C GLY A 29 -7.47 4.63 7.90
N LEU A 30 -8.64 4.14 7.45
CA LEU A 30 -9.04 2.72 7.52
C LEU A 30 -8.68 1.98 6.23
N ILE A 31 -7.40 2.00 5.88
CA ILE A 31 -6.77 1.37 4.69
C ILE A 31 -6.86 -0.18 4.70
N LYS A 32 -7.43 -0.81 5.73
CA LYS A 32 -7.55 -2.27 5.89
C LYS A 32 -8.41 -3.00 4.83
N ASN A 33 -8.89 -2.31 3.78
CA ASN A 33 -9.76 -2.85 2.74
C ASN A 33 -9.20 -2.73 1.31
N ILE A 34 -7.89 -2.52 1.13
CA ILE A 34 -7.33 -2.38 -0.23
C ILE A 34 -7.28 -3.72 -0.97
N LEU A 35 -6.81 -4.79 -0.33
CA LEU A 35 -6.74 -6.11 -0.95
C LEU A 35 -8.03 -6.89 -0.69
N ALA A 36 -8.73 -7.25 -1.77
CA ALA A 36 -9.95 -8.07 -1.74
C ALA A 36 -10.98 -7.61 -0.68
N PRO A 37 -11.54 -6.40 -0.81
CA PRO A 37 -12.57 -5.92 0.12
C PRO A 37 -13.78 -6.85 0.10
N GLY A 38 -14.55 -6.91 1.19
CA GLY A 38 -15.68 -7.85 1.30
C GLY A 38 -16.74 -7.72 0.19
N VAL A 39 -16.86 -6.56 -0.46
CA VAL A 39 -17.73 -6.39 -1.64
C VAL A 39 -17.20 -7.11 -2.90
N ALA A 40 -15.89 -7.30 -3.01
CA ALA A 40 -15.23 -8.05 -4.08
C ALA A 40 -14.96 -9.51 -3.71
N ASP A 41 -15.01 -9.84 -2.41
CA ASP A 41 -14.85 -11.19 -1.87
C ASP A 41 -16.00 -11.55 -0.91
N PRO A 42 -17.24 -11.71 -1.42
CA PRO A 42 -18.42 -11.96 -0.59
C PRO A 42 -18.40 -13.32 0.09
N HIS A 43 -17.50 -14.21 -0.31
CA HIS A 43 -17.35 -15.55 0.24
C HIS A 43 -16.13 -15.70 1.16
N GLY A 44 -15.38 -14.63 1.43
CA GLY A 44 -14.22 -14.66 2.32
C GLY A 44 -13.06 -15.53 1.82
N THR A 45 -12.96 -15.74 0.49
CA THR A 45 -11.92 -16.59 -0.10
C THR A 45 -10.52 -16.04 0.14
N TRP A 46 -10.40 -14.72 0.36
CA TRP A 46 -9.16 -14.02 0.63
C TRP A 46 -8.86 -13.83 2.11
N ASP A 47 -9.73 -14.23 3.03
CA ASP A 47 -9.56 -13.92 4.46
C ASP A 47 -8.23 -14.43 5.02
N ASN A 48 -7.84 -15.66 4.69
CA ASN A 48 -6.56 -16.22 5.13
C ASN A 48 -5.36 -15.47 4.52
N CYS A 49 -5.43 -15.15 3.22
CA CYS A 49 -4.39 -14.41 2.49
C CYS A 49 -4.26 -12.95 2.96
N LYS A 50 -5.37 -12.31 3.38
CA LYS A 50 -5.37 -10.93 3.92
C LYS A 50 -4.74 -10.87 5.31
N ALA A 51 -5.00 -11.88 6.13
CA ALA A 51 -4.46 -11.98 7.48
C ALA A 51 -2.96 -12.30 7.45
N ASP A 52 -2.58 -13.25 6.60
CA ASP A 52 -1.19 -13.61 6.36
C ASP A 52 -0.96 -13.81 4.86
N ILE A 53 -0.19 -12.90 4.27
CA ILE A 53 0.10 -12.92 2.84
C ILE A 53 0.90 -14.16 2.40
N THR A 54 1.54 -14.85 3.34
CA THR A 54 2.22 -16.12 3.05
C THR A 54 1.24 -17.27 2.81
N HIS A 55 -0.02 -17.13 3.22
CA HIS A 55 -1.08 -18.11 3.00
C HIS A 55 -1.87 -17.92 1.69
N CYS A 56 -1.48 -16.97 0.85
CA CYS A 56 -2.12 -16.79 -0.45
C CYS A 56 -1.89 -18.01 -1.36
N SER A 57 -2.96 -18.49 -1.97
CA SER A 57 -2.90 -19.52 -3.00
C SER A 57 -2.21 -19.01 -4.27
N SER A 58 -1.74 -19.93 -5.12
CA SER A 58 -1.17 -19.59 -6.42
C SER A 58 -2.10 -18.73 -7.30
N ASP A 59 -3.41 -18.95 -7.21
CA ASP A 59 -4.40 -18.15 -7.94
C ASP A 59 -4.54 -16.72 -7.41
N GLN A 60 -4.52 -16.57 -6.08
CA GLN A 60 -4.53 -15.25 -5.44
C GLN A 60 -3.26 -14.46 -5.77
N LEU A 61 -2.10 -15.13 -5.71
CA LEU A 61 -0.82 -14.54 -6.11
C LEU A 61 -0.85 -14.11 -7.58
N ARG A 62 -1.42 -14.93 -8.48
CA ARG A 62 -1.56 -14.57 -9.89
C ARG A 62 -2.41 -13.31 -10.08
N ILE A 63 -3.48 -13.13 -9.32
CA ILE A 63 -4.30 -11.91 -9.35
C ILE A 63 -3.48 -10.70 -8.87
N MET A 64 -2.72 -10.84 -7.78
CA MET A 64 -1.85 -9.77 -7.28
C MET A 64 -0.76 -9.38 -8.30
N GLN A 65 -0.18 -10.35 -9.00
CA GLN A 65 0.79 -10.08 -10.06
C GLN A 65 0.15 -9.43 -11.30
N GLY A 66 -1.11 -9.75 -11.58
CA GLY A 66 -1.90 -9.01 -12.56
C GLY A 66 -2.02 -7.53 -12.18
N PHE A 67 -2.39 -7.23 -10.93
CA PHE A 67 -2.45 -5.86 -10.43
C PHE A 67 -1.09 -5.14 -10.52
N ARG A 68 0.00 -5.79 -10.11
CA ARG A 68 1.36 -5.25 -10.26
C ARG A 68 1.64 -4.86 -11.71
N SER A 69 1.29 -5.71 -12.66
CA SER A 69 1.54 -5.48 -14.08
C SER A 69 0.79 -4.25 -14.59
N GLU A 70 -0.48 -4.08 -14.20
CA GLU A 70 -1.27 -2.89 -14.58
C GLU A 70 -0.75 -1.61 -13.89
N PHE A 71 -0.36 -1.71 -12.62
CA PHE A 71 0.27 -0.59 -11.90
C PHE A 71 1.56 -0.13 -12.59
N LEU A 72 2.43 -1.06 -12.98
CA LEU A 72 3.67 -0.75 -13.69
C LEU A 72 3.41 -0.07 -15.05
N LYS A 73 2.43 -0.56 -15.83
CA LYS A 73 2.02 0.09 -17.09
C LYS A 73 1.48 1.51 -16.86
N ALA A 74 0.77 1.74 -15.76
CA ALA A 74 0.24 3.07 -15.44
C ALA A 74 1.35 4.07 -15.11
N VAL A 75 2.39 3.64 -14.38
CA VAL A 75 3.50 4.49 -13.96
C VAL A 75 4.62 4.62 -15.00
N GLU A 76 4.69 3.72 -16.00
CA GLU A 76 5.61 3.83 -17.14
C GLU A 76 5.51 5.21 -17.83
N LYS A 77 4.31 5.79 -17.89
CA LYS A 77 4.07 7.13 -18.45
C LYS A 77 4.82 8.26 -17.74
N ILE A 78 5.10 8.09 -16.45
CA ILE A 78 5.85 9.05 -15.65
C ILE A 78 7.29 8.60 -15.41
N GLU A 79 7.61 7.33 -15.63
CA GLU A 79 8.93 6.75 -15.46
C GLU A 79 9.98 7.52 -16.26
N HIS A 80 9.71 7.84 -17.52
CA HIS A 80 10.68 8.50 -18.40
C HIS A 80 10.87 10.00 -18.10
N VAL A 81 10.08 10.59 -17.20
CA VAL A 81 10.19 12.01 -16.84
C VAL A 81 11.36 12.21 -15.88
N SER A 82 12.41 12.93 -16.31
CA SER A 82 13.65 13.06 -15.54
C SER A 82 13.50 13.74 -14.18
N SER A 83 12.46 14.57 -13.98
CA SER A 83 12.15 15.24 -12.72
C SER A 83 11.39 14.36 -11.71
N LYS A 84 11.06 13.12 -12.07
CA LYS A 84 10.30 12.19 -11.23
C LYS A 84 11.18 11.04 -10.78
N GLY A 85 11.13 10.75 -9.48
CA GLY A 85 11.77 9.59 -8.87
C GLY A 85 10.73 8.52 -8.54
N MET A 86 11.15 7.26 -8.55
CA MET A 86 10.28 6.12 -8.33
C MET A 86 10.99 5.05 -7.50
N PHE A 87 10.30 4.56 -6.47
CA PHE A 87 10.72 3.43 -5.65
C PHE A 87 9.51 2.52 -5.45
N ILE A 88 9.52 1.35 -6.09
CA ILE A 88 8.43 0.36 -6.05
C ILE A 88 9.04 -0.95 -5.55
N ASN A 89 8.81 -1.29 -4.28
CA ASN A 89 9.18 -2.59 -3.73
C ASN A 89 8.06 -3.61 -3.90
N SER A 90 8.33 -4.87 -3.52
CA SER A 90 7.38 -5.98 -3.59
C SER A 90 6.74 -6.32 -2.25
N CYS A 91 6.79 -5.43 -1.26
CA CYS A 91 6.27 -5.70 0.09
C CYS A 91 4.74 -5.66 0.17
N TYR A 92 4.15 -6.57 0.95
CA TYR A 92 2.76 -6.45 1.39
C TYR A 92 2.71 -5.58 2.64
N ALA A 93 2.71 -4.26 2.44
CA ALA A 93 2.71 -3.29 3.52
C ALA A 93 1.96 -2.01 3.10
N HIS A 94 1.47 -1.27 4.08
CA HIS A 94 0.96 0.08 3.88
C HIS A 94 1.80 1.10 4.64
N CYS A 95 1.83 2.34 4.13
CA CYS A 95 2.40 3.50 4.84
C CYS A 95 3.87 3.34 5.27
N GLN A 96 4.69 2.70 4.44
CA GLN A 96 6.11 2.43 4.70
C GLN A 96 6.97 3.69 4.89
N SER A 97 6.53 4.84 4.38
CA SER A 97 7.20 6.13 4.61
C SER A 97 6.84 6.77 5.96
N GLY A 98 5.92 6.16 6.72
CA GLY A 98 5.32 6.80 7.89
C GLY A 98 5.98 6.50 9.23
N ILE A 99 6.81 5.46 9.31
CA ILE A 99 7.53 5.04 10.51
C ILE A 99 9.01 4.83 10.20
N GLN A 100 9.89 5.05 11.18
CA GLN A 100 11.35 5.00 10.95
C GLN A 100 11.83 3.58 10.67
N GLU A 101 11.16 2.59 11.24
CA GLU A 101 11.44 1.16 11.13
C GLU A 101 11.41 0.68 9.67
N THR A 102 10.45 1.17 8.88
CA THR A 102 10.33 0.85 7.45
C THR A 102 11.00 1.89 6.55
N TRP A 103 11.24 3.11 7.04
CA TRP A 103 11.80 4.20 6.24
C TRP A 103 13.33 4.18 6.13
N LEU A 104 14.04 4.06 7.26
CA LEU A 104 15.50 4.26 7.35
C LEU A 104 16.23 3.33 8.34
N ALA A 105 15.53 2.74 9.31
CA ALA A 105 16.17 1.94 10.35
C ALA A 105 16.92 0.72 9.78
N LYS A 106 17.83 0.16 10.58
CA LYS A 106 18.48 -1.11 10.28
C LYS A 106 17.41 -2.21 10.19
N GLY A 107 17.34 -2.90 9.05
CA GLY A 107 16.31 -3.89 8.77
C GLY A 107 15.10 -3.34 7.99
N SER A 108 15.08 -2.04 7.65
CA SER A 108 14.09 -1.51 6.71
C SER A 108 14.16 -2.23 5.35
N PRO A 109 13.07 -2.23 4.56
CA PRO A 109 13.07 -2.79 3.22
C PRO A 109 14.14 -2.16 2.33
N VAL A 110 14.87 -3.00 1.59
CA VAL A 110 15.97 -2.61 0.72
C VAL A 110 15.82 -3.26 -0.65
N VAL A 111 15.77 -2.42 -1.68
CA VAL A 111 15.75 -2.85 -3.09
C VAL A 111 16.97 -2.24 -3.78
N ALA A 112 17.69 -3.04 -4.56
CA ALA A 112 18.92 -2.62 -5.25
C ALA A 112 19.93 -1.91 -4.30
N ASN A 113 20.10 -2.44 -3.09
CA ASN A 113 20.94 -1.87 -2.03
C ASN A 113 20.55 -0.44 -1.57
N SER A 114 19.31 -0.02 -1.83
CA SER A 114 18.79 1.28 -1.41
C SER A 114 17.56 1.12 -0.51
N SER A 115 17.58 1.78 0.65
CA SER A 115 16.38 1.96 1.47
C SER A 115 15.47 3.03 0.86
N ILE A 116 14.21 3.06 1.27
CA ILE A 116 13.23 4.06 0.80
C ILE A 116 13.75 5.49 1.06
N SER A 117 14.24 5.75 2.27
CA SER A 117 14.81 7.04 2.67
C SER A 117 16.02 7.46 1.85
N LYS A 118 16.93 6.53 1.56
CA LYS A 118 18.11 6.80 0.74
C LYS A 118 17.69 7.14 -0.69
N ALA A 119 16.82 6.32 -1.29
CA ALA A 119 16.29 6.54 -2.62
C ALA A 119 15.59 7.91 -2.74
N VAL A 120 14.69 8.25 -1.81
CA VAL A 120 14.01 9.54 -1.83
C VAL A 120 15.00 10.69 -1.60
N GLY A 121 15.97 10.54 -0.70
CA GLY A 121 16.97 11.56 -0.43
C GLY A 121 17.91 11.82 -1.60
N ASP A 122 18.28 10.79 -2.36
CA ASP A 122 19.13 10.92 -3.54
C ASP A 122 18.39 11.58 -4.70
N TRP A 123 17.12 11.21 -4.91
CA TRP A 123 16.25 11.88 -5.87
C TRP A 123 16.03 13.36 -5.52
N TYR A 124 15.65 13.67 -4.28
CA TYR A 124 15.31 15.03 -3.85
C TYR A 124 16.49 16.01 -3.97
N MET A 125 17.71 15.51 -3.81
CA MET A 125 18.94 16.31 -3.84
C MET A 125 19.65 16.23 -5.19
N ASP A 126 18.97 15.74 -6.24
CA ASP A 126 19.51 15.57 -7.60
C ASP A 126 20.83 14.78 -7.64
N ARG A 127 21.03 13.84 -6.70
CA ARG A 127 22.23 12.98 -6.65
C ARG A 127 22.12 11.79 -7.59
N ASP A 128 20.90 11.34 -7.87
CA ASP A 128 20.65 10.20 -8.75
C ASP A 128 19.25 10.28 -9.40
N GLN A 129 19.12 9.72 -10.60
CA GLN A 129 17.83 9.51 -11.26
C GLN A 129 17.22 8.21 -10.73
N VAL A 130 16.63 8.30 -9.54
CA VAL A 130 16.12 7.12 -8.82
C VAL A 130 14.91 6.53 -9.54
N ARG A 131 15.10 5.33 -10.10
CA ARG A 131 14.07 4.49 -10.72
C ARG A 131 14.28 3.06 -10.28
N ILE A 132 13.74 2.74 -9.12
CA ILE A 132 13.91 1.43 -8.49
C ILE A 132 12.58 0.70 -8.56
N ILE A 133 12.57 -0.41 -9.30
CA ILE A 133 11.43 -1.32 -9.40
C ILE A 133 11.94 -2.70 -9.01
N ASP A 134 11.30 -3.28 -8.00
CA ASP A 134 11.65 -4.58 -7.47
C ASP A 134 11.13 -5.75 -8.34
N CYS A 135 11.38 -6.98 -7.94
CA CYS A 135 10.81 -8.17 -8.56
C CYS A 135 9.33 -8.39 -8.15
N PRO A 136 8.60 -9.31 -8.82
CA PRO A 136 7.30 -9.78 -8.35
C PRO A 136 7.39 -10.44 -6.95
N TYR A 137 6.47 -10.12 -6.04
CA TYR A 137 6.32 -10.83 -4.75
C TYR A 137 6.19 -12.36 -4.97
N PRO A 138 6.72 -13.24 -4.09
CA PRO A 138 7.38 -13.00 -2.80
C PRO A 138 8.91 -13.02 -2.89
N CYS A 139 9.53 -12.07 -3.58
CA CYS A 139 10.98 -12.11 -3.79
C CYS A 139 11.80 -11.33 -2.75
N ASP A 140 11.26 -10.25 -2.17
CA ASP A 140 12.00 -9.40 -1.24
C ASP A 140 11.89 -9.92 0.20
N SER A 141 12.97 -10.54 0.66
CA SER A 141 13.10 -11.06 2.03
C SER A 141 13.34 -9.98 3.09
N THR A 142 13.53 -8.72 2.69
CA THR A 142 13.73 -7.57 3.60
C THR A 142 12.41 -6.90 3.99
N CYS A 143 11.30 -7.31 3.37
CA CYS A 143 9.99 -6.78 3.68
C CYS A 143 9.52 -7.14 5.09
N HIS A 144 9.11 -6.14 5.84
CA HIS A 144 8.22 -6.30 6.98
C HIS A 144 6.79 -6.38 6.45
N ASN A 145 6.35 -7.57 6.02
CA ASN A 145 4.98 -7.77 5.56
C ASN A 145 4.03 -7.58 6.76
N ASP A 146 2.88 -6.93 6.52
CA ASP A 146 1.81 -6.82 7.51
C ASP A 146 1.21 -8.21 7.77
N ILE A 147 1.81 -8.97 8.69
CA ILE A 147 1.22 -10.16 9.31
C ILE A 147 0.29 -9.61 10.40
N SER A 148 -1.01 -9.89 10.32
CA SER A 148 -2.02 -9.26 11.15
C SER A 148 -1.97 -9.69 12.63
N ASP A 149 -0.96 -9.24 13.38
CA ASP A 149 -0.85 -9.44 14.82
C ASP A 149 -1.34 -8.22 15.63
N ILE A 150 -2.24 -7.41 15.07
CA ILE A 150 -2.95 -6.40 15.86
C ILE A 150 -4.26 -7.03 16.34
N PRO A 151 -4.41 -7.32 17.65
CA PRO A 151 -5.61 -7.93 18.18
C PRO A 151 -6.86 -7.09 17.87
N ASP A 152 -7.95 -7.78 17.53
CA ASP A 152 -9.28 -7.29 17.17
C ASP A 152 -10.00 -6.42 18.24
N GLN A 153 -9.29 -5.72 19.12
CA GLN A 153 -9.90 -5.03 20.26
C GLN A 153 -10.27 -3.55 20.05
N ASP A 154 -10.01 -2.97 18.88
CA ASP A 154 -10.44 -1.60 18.56
C ASP A 154 -11.52 -1.51 17.46
N PHE A 155 -12.16 -2.63 17.10
CA PHE A 155 -13.33 -2.64 16.23
C PHE A 155 -14.60 -2.25 17.00
N LEU A 156 -14.83 -0.94 17.16
CA LEU A 156 -16.19 -0.46 17.37
C LEU A 156 -16.97 -0.66 16.06
N LEU A 157 -17.73 -1.74 16.05
CA LEU A 157 -18.94 -2.03 15.28
C LEU A 157 -19.31 -0.95 14.26
N VAL A 158 -19.14 -1.26 12.97
CA VAL A 158 -20.03 -0.70 11.95
C VAL A 158 -20.54 -1.87 11.11
N ASN A 159 -21.78 -2.24 11.41
CA ASN A 159 -22.58 -3.22 10.68
C ASN A 159 -22.50 -3.00 9.17
N GLU A 160 -22.41 -4.13 8.47
CA GLU A 160 -22.75 -4.28 7.05
C GLU A 160 -24.05 -3.55 6.73
N SER A 161 -23.98 -2.56 5.84
CA SER A 161 -25.04 -2.14 4.91
C SER A 161 -24.63 -0.84 4.23
N THR A 162 -24.73 -0.79 2.89
CA THR A 162 -24.77 0.39 2.00
C THR A 162 -23.47 0.91 1.35
N ASN A 163 -23.15 0.30 0.20
CA ASN A 163 -22.95 0.96 -1.10
C ASN A 163 -21.98 2.18 -1.19
N CYS A 164 -20.82 2.13 -0.54
CA CYS A 164 -19.69 2.97 -0.92
C CYS A 164 -18.90 2.28 -2.04
N ARG A 165 -19.31 2.48 -3.29
CA ARG A 165 -18.48 2.17 -4.45
C ARG A 165 -17.34 3.18 -4.51
N LEU A 166 -16.21 2.87 -3.89
CA LEU A 166 -14.93 3.43 -4.33
C LEU A 166 -14.66 2.81 -5.71
N TYR A 167 -15.14 3.49 -6.74
CA TYR A 167 -14.54 3.38 -8.06
C TYR A 167 -13.16 4.02 -7.95
N GLN A 168 -12.17 3.23 -7.55
CA GLN A 168 -10.81 3.55 -7.93
C GLN A 168 -10.59 2.84 -9.27
N GLN A 169 -10.79 3.62 -10.33
CA GLN A 169 -10.25 3.30 -11.65
C GLN A 169 -8.75 3.04 -11.46
N MET A 170 -8.36 1.82 -11.82
CA MET A 170 -7.03 1.28 -12.13
C MET A 170 -5.83 2.09 -11.65
#